data_AF-A0A0E2D3Y3-F1
#
_entry.id   AF-A0A0E2D3Y3-F1
#
_cell.length_a   1.000
_cell.length_b   1.000
_cell.length_c   1.000
_cell.angle_alpha   90.00
_cell.angle_beta   90.00
_cell.angle_gamma   90.00
#
_symmetry.space_group_name_H-M   'P 1'
#
loop_
_entity.id
_entity.type
_entity.pdbx_description
1 polymer ?
#
loop_
_entity_poly.entity_id
_entity_poly.type
_entity_poly.pdbx_seq_one_letter_code
_entity_poly.pdbx_strand_id
1 'polypeptide(L)' 'MIISKKLEIQVRELEKKGYSFIYIEDYVKGFYKGYFESKIKIARNMFKEGFELNVVLRITGLTEQELKGYGVI' A
#
# COMPACT_ATOMS: atom_id res chain seq x y z
N MET A 1 4.95 9.48 -2.44
CA MET A 1 4.85 8.20 -1.71
C MET A 1 4.93 8.51 -0.23
N ILE A 2 3.82 8.47 0.50
CA ILE A 2 3.86 8.66 1.95
C ILE A 2 4.45 7.38 2.54
N ILE A 3 5.73 7.42 2.91
CA ILE A 3 6.32 6.35 3.71
C ILE A 3 5.55 6.32 5.02
N SER A 4 4.94 5.18 5.34
CA SER A 4 4.31 5.01 6.65
C SER A 4 5.36 5.28 7.73
N LYS A 5 5.08 6.18 8.68
CA LYS A 5 6.00 6.49 9.79
C LYS A 5 6.45 5.22 10.53
N LYS A 6 5.58 4.20 10.58
CA LYS A 6 5.89 2.87 11.13
C LYS A 6 6.96 2.13 10.30
N LEU A 7 6.85 2.18 8.97
CA LEU A 7 7.85 1.56 8.08
C LEU A 7 9.21 2.25 8.21
N GLU A 8 9.22 3.60 8.27
CA GLU A 8 10.46 4.37 8.41
C GLU A 8 11.21 4.01 9.71
N ILE A 9 10.49 3.95 10.84
CA ILE A 9 11.08 3.54 12.12
C ILE A 9 11.68 2.13 12.01
N GLN A 10 10.95 1.19 11.39
CA GLN A 10 11.43 -0.17 11.24
C GLN A 10 12.67 -0.28 10.35
N VAL A 11 12.70 0.46 9.23
CA VAL A 11 13.86 0.51 8.32
C VAL A 11 15.09 1.03 9.06
N ARG A 12 14.97 2.13 9.81
CA ARG A 12 16.07 2.66 10.63
C ARG A 12 16.60 1.66 11.66
N GLU A 13 15.72 0.86 12.26
CA GLU A 13 16.13 -0.20 13.19
C GLU A 13 16.86 -1.36 12.50
N LEU A 14 16.45 -1.72 11.28
CA LEU A 14 17.15 -2.73 10.47
C LEU A 14 18.54 -2.24 10.04
N GLU A 15 18.67 -0.97 9.66
CA GLU A 15 19.96 -0.35 9.34
C GLU A 15 20.90 -0.38 10.54
N LYS A 16 20.43 0.02 11.73
CA LYS A 16 21.23 -0.03 12.98
C LYS A 16 21.69 -1.43 13.35
N LYS A 17 20.89 -2.46 13.03
CA LYS A 17 21.23 -3.87 13.27
C LYS A 17 22.19 -4.45 12.23
N GLY A 18 22.56 -3.68 11.20
CA GLY A 18 23.51 -4.10 10.18
C GLY A 18 22.92 -5.06 9.14
N TYR A 19 21.60 -5.06 8.93
CA TYR A 19 21.01 -5.83 7.83
C TYR A 19 21.48 -5.30 6.47
N SER A 20 21.62 -6.19 5.50
CA SER A 20 22.06 -5.81 4.15
C SER A 20 21.02 -4.91 3.47
N PHE A 21 21.50 -4.05 2.58
CA PHE A 21 20.64 -3.19 1.77
C PHE A 21 19.57 -3.99 1.00
N ILE A 22 19.96 -5.13 0.40
CA ILE A 22 19.06 -6.01 -0.35
C ILE A 22 17.91 -6.50 0.54
N TYR A 23 18.21 -6.92 1.77
CA TYR A 23 17.17 -7.35 2.71
C TYR A 23 16.18 -6.23 3.05
N ILE A 24 16.70 -5.02 3.31
CA ILE A 24 15.87 -3.86 3.63
C ILE A 24 15.01 -3.47 2.43
N GLU A 25 15.56 -3.52 1.22
CA GLU A 25 14.83 -3.25 -0.01
C GLU A 25 13.68 -4.24 -0.23
N ASP A 26 13.94 -5.54 -0.07
CA ASP A 26 12.93 -6.59 -0.18
C ASP A 26 11.85 -6.45 0.91
N TYR A 27 12.25 -6.10 2.13
CA TYR A 27 11.33 -5.82 3.23
C TYR A 27 10.38 -4.67 2.88
N VAL A 28 10.91 -3.55 2.36
CA VAL A 28 10.13 -2.38 1.96
C VAL A 28 9.18 -2.73 0.80
N LYS A 29 9.67 -3.46 -0.22
CA LYS A 29 8.83 -3.93 -1.34
C LYS A 29 7.69 -4.81 -0.85
N GLY A 30 7.97 -5.77 0.03
CA GLY A 30 6.96 -6.65 0.63
C GLY A 30 5.90 -5.88 1.42
N PHE A 31 6.33 -4.90 2.23
CA PHE A 31 5.42 -4.04 2.97
C PHE A 31 4.47 -3.27 2.03
N TYR A 32 5.00 -2.62 0.99
CA TYR A 32 4.17 -1.87 0.05
C TYR A 32 3.22 -2.78 -0.71
N LYS A 33 3.67 -3.96 -1.14
CA LYS A 33 2.82 -4.95 -1.80
C LYS A 33 1.61 -5.32 -0.93
N GLY A 34 1.84 -5.72 0.32
CA GLY A 34 0.76 -6.08 1.24
C GLY A 34 -0.18 -4.90 1.58
N TYR A 35 0.37 -3.70 1.71
CA TYR A 35 -0.40 -2.47 1.90
C TYR A 35 -1.33 -2.17 0.72
N PHE A 36 -0.82 -2.25 -0.51
CA PHE A 36 -1.61 -2.04 -1.71
C PHE A 36 -2.67 -3.13 -1.90
N GLU A 37 -2.32 -4.40 -1.76
CA GLU A 37 -3.27 -5.52 -1.86
C GLU A 37 -4.45 -5.37 -0.87
N SER A 38 -4.16 -4.94 0.37
CA SER A 38 -5.19 -4.67 1.37
C SER A 38 -6.13 -3.54 0.95
N LYS A 39 -5.59 -2.44 0.42
CA LYS A 39 -6.39 -1.31 -0.08
C LYS A 39 -7.24 -1.69 -1.30
N ILE A 40 -6.69 -2.48 -2.21
CA ILE A 40 -7.42 -2.99 -3.38
C ILE A 40 -8.59 -3.87 -2.94
N LYS A 41 -8.39 -4.76 -1.96
CA LYS A 41 -9.48 -5.56 -1.39
C LYS A 41 -10.58 -4.69 -0.79
N ILE A 42 -10.22 -3.64 -0.04
CA ILE A 42 -11.18 -2.68 0.52
C ILE A 42 -11.94 -1.98 -0.61
N ALA A 43 -11.24 -1.46 -1.62
CA ALA A 43 -11.87 -0.80 -2.77
C ALA A 43 -12.88 -1.72 -3.48
N ARG A 44 -12.53 -2.99 -3.72
CA ARG A 44 -13.44 -3.98 -4.31
C ARG A 44 -14.70 -4.20 -3.47
N ASN A 45 -14.56 -4.26 -2.14
CA ASN A 45 -15.71 -4.43 -1.25
C ASN A 45 -16.60 -3.18 -1.25
N MET A 46 -16.01 -1.99 -1.23
CA MET A 46 -16.76 -0.75 -1.32
C MET A 46 -17.55 -0.64 -2.64
N PHE A 47 -16.96 -1.01 -3.78
CA PHE A 47 -17.72 -1.04 -5.04
C PHE A 47 -18.88 -2.06 -5.00
N LYS A 48 -18.67 -3.23 -4.38
CA LYS A 48 -19.75 -4.21 -4.18
C LYS A 48 -20.88 -3.68 -3.30
N GLU A 49 -20.57 -2.82 -2.34
CA GLU A 49 -21.53 -2.15 -1.46
C GLU A 49 -22.16 -0.90 -2.12
N GLY A 50 -21.81 -0.58 -3.36
CA GLY A 50 -22.42 0.51 -4.14
C GLY A 50 -21.80 1.88 -3.91
N PHE A 51 -20.60 1.96 -3.32
CA PHE A 51 -19.90 3.23 -3.15
C PHE A 51 -19.42 3.80 -4.50
N GLU A 52 -19.59 5.12 -4.68
CA GLU A 52 -19.10 5.84 -5.86
C GLU A 52 -17.55 5.94 -5.90
N LEU A 53 -17.00 6.04 -7.12
CA LEU A 53 -15.56 6.10 -7.37
C LEU A 53 -14.87 7.22 -6.56
N ASN A 54 -15.42 8.43 -6.52
CA ASN A 54 -14.89 9.55 -5.75
C ASN A 54 -14.76 9.22 -4.24
N VAL A 55 -15.72 8.49 -3.66
CA VAL A 55 -15.70 8.06 -2.26
C VAL A 55 -14.65 6.98 -2.05
N VAL A 56 -14.58 6.00 -2.96
CA VAL A 56 -13.56 4.94 -2.91
C VAL A 56 -12.16 5.53 -2.98
N LEU A 57 -11.89 6.42 -3.92
CA LEU A 57 -10.58 7.08 -4.05
C LEU A 57 -10.22 7.88 -2.79
N ARG A 58 -11.16 8.67 -2.26
CA ARG A 58 -10.95 9.48 -1.05
C ARG A 58 -10.65 8.64 0.19
N ILE A 59 -11.41 7.55 0.40
CA ILE A 59 -11.27 6.70 1.59
C ILE A 59 -10.02 5.81 1.50
N THR A 60 -9.80 5.18 0.35
CA THR A 60 -8.67 4.27 0.18
C THR A 60 -7.37 5.02 -0.08
N GLY A 61 -7.42 6.27 -0.54
CA GLY A 61 -6.26 7.04 -0.98
C GLY A 61 -5.56 6.41 -2.19
N LEU A 62 -6.26 5.55 -2.93
CA LEU A 62 -5.81 5.05 -4.23
C LEU A 62 -6.14 6.06 -5.31
N THR A 63 -5.41 5.99 -6.41
CA THR A 63 -5.68 6.68 -7.66
C THR A 63 -6.53 5.80 -8.57
N GLU A 64 -7.20 6.43 -9.54
CA GLU A 64 -7.97 5.70 -10.55
C GLU A 64 -7.07 4.80 -11.41
N GLN A 65 -5.84 5.24 -11.71
CA GLN A 65 -4.86 4.44 -12.45
C GLN A 65 -4.45 3.18 -11.68
N GLU A 66 -4.26 3.28 -10.36
CA GLU A 66 -4.01 2.11 -9.52
C GLU A 66 -5.22 1.15 -9.53
N LEU A 67 -6.46 1.65 -9.44
CA LEU A 67 -7.64 0.78 -9.52
C LEU A 67 -7.73 0.04 -10.86
N LYS A 68 -7.46 0.72 -11.98
CA LYS A 68 -7.41 0.11 -13.33
C LYS A 68 -6.29 -0.90 -13.46
N GLY A 69 -5.09 -0.55 -12.99
CA GLY A 69 -3.92 -1.43 -13.05
C GLY A 69 -4.12 -2.75 -12.28
N TYR A 70 -4.95 -2.73 -11.24
CA TYR A 70 -5.31 -3.92 -10.45
C TYR A 70 -6.66 -4.55 -10.88
N GLY A 71 -7.26 -4.11 -11.99
CA GLY A 71 -8.52 -4.64 -12.53
C GLY A 71 -9.69 -4.57 -11.55
N VAL A 72 -9.75 -3.52 -10.73
CA VAL A 72 -10.87 -3.24 -9.81
C VAL A 72 -12.03 -2.61 -10.56
N ILE A 73 -11.70 -1.72 -11.50
CA ILE A 73 -12.60 -1.00 -12.42
C ILE A 73 -12.02 -1.02 -13.83
#